data_AF-A0A852T9S1-F1
#
_entry.id   AF-A0A852T9S1-F1
#
_cell.length_a   1.000
_cell.length_b   1.000
_cell.length_c   1.000
_cell.angle_alpha   90.00
_cell.angle_beta   90.00
_cell.angle_gamma   90.00
#
_symmetry.space_group_name_H-M   'P 1'
#
loop_
_entity.id
_entity.type
_entity.pdbx_description
1 polymer ?
#
loop_
_entity_poly.entity_id
_entity_poly.type
_entity_poly.pdbx_seq_one_letter_code
_entity_poly.pdbx_strand_id
1 'polypeptide(L)'
;MIRKFMAFFLFVCLLFAGGIQTDGQPPSDPVQMGMEEGYYEGIRSGLEDRHNFRISRAWQQMPRSQLSLDNKKEIARPLINIGLLRQVYLFFSSGEKFYAYLHAHPEMNAVQAAQRILGQRFVRAYEKSFQKGYEKSLTAPPEKAASYAALLKAKKR
;
A
#
# COMPACT_ATOMS: atom_id res chain seq x y z
N MET A 1 -4.54 20.96 -20.35
CA MET A 1 -3.59 19.92 -20.80
C MET A 1 -2.97 19.18 -19.60
N ILE A 2 -3.79 18.63 -18.68
CA ILE A 2 -3.34 18.02 -17.40
C ILE A 2 -3.84 16.56 -17.27
N ARG A 3 -4.53 16.03 -18.29
CA ARG A 3 -5.26 14.75 -18.20
C ARG A 3 -4.48 13.51 -18.65
N LYS A 4 -3.17 13.61 -18.92
CA LYS A 4 -2.40 12.53 -19.59
C LYS A 4 -1.28 11.88 -18.78
N PHE A 5 -1.03 12.30 -17.53
CA PHE A 5 0.11 11.74 -16.76
C PHE A 5 -0.24 10.67 -15.71
N MET A 6 -1.51 10.42 -15.40
CA MET A 6 -1.86 9.33 -14.45
C MET A 6 -1.91 7.93 -15.08
N ALA A 7 -1.84 7.81 -16.40
CA ALA A 7 -2.00 6.54 -17.10
C ALA A 7 -0.71 5.72 -17.28
N PHE A 8 0.46 6.21 -16.87
CA PHE A 8 1.74 5.56 -17.22
C PHE A 8 2.42 4.76 -16.09
N PHE A 9 1.88 4.76 -14.86
CA PHE A 9 2.59 4.16 -13.70
C PHE A 9 2.06 2.81 -13.20
N LEU A 10 1.20 2.14 -13.96
CA LEU A 10 0.70 0.79 -13.63
C LEU A 10 1.42 -0.36 -14.37
N PHE A 11 2.50 -0.07 -15.12
CA PHE A 11 3.10 -1.07 -16.02
C PHE A 11 4.13 -2.02 -15.37
N VAL A 12 4.49 -1.86 -14.08
CA VAL A 12 5.55 -2.68 -13.45
C VAL A 12 5.00 -3.81 -12.55
N CYS A 13 3.69 -3.94 -12.36
CA CYS A 13 3.12 -5.04 -11.54
C CYS A 13 2.66 -6.26 -12.35
N LEU A 14 2.93 -6.32 -13.65
CA LEU A 14 2.40 -7.31 -14.60
C LEU A 14 2.95 -8.76 -14.50
N LEU A 15 3.60 -9.17 -13.40
CA LEU A 15 4.29 -10.48 -13.37
C LEU A 15 3.81 -11.52 -12.34
N PHE A 16 2.69 -11.32 -11.64
CA PHE A 16 2.18 -12.36 -10.74
C PHE A 16 0.65 -12.51 -10.83
N ALA A 17 0.17 -12.99 -11.97
CA ALA A 17 -1.12 -13.67 -12.05
C ALA A 17 -0.89 -15.15 -11.70
N GLY A 18 -0.97 -15.45 -10.40
CA GLY A 18 -1.00 -16.81 -9.87
C GLY A 18 -2.08 -16.87 -8.82
N GLY A 19 -3.31 -17.14 -9.24
CA GLY A 19 -4.43 -17.36 -8.33
C GLY A 19 -4.20 -18.65 -7.56
N ILE A 20 -4.07 -18.55 -6.24
CA ILE A 20 -4.24 -19.69 -5.35
C ILE A 20 -5.64 -19.57 -4.74
N GLN A 21 -6.62 -20.18 -5.41
CA GLN A 21 -7.84 -20.61 -4.72
C GLN A 21 -7.43 -21.74 -3.78
N THR A 22 -7.35 -21.45 -2.49
CA THR A 22 -7.26 -22.47 -1.44
C THR A 22 -8.68 -22.92 -1.13
N ASP A 23 -9.08 -24.04 -1.72
CA ASP A 23 -10.37 -24.66 -1.43
C ASP A 23 -10.45 -25.05 0.07
N GLY A 24 -11.44 -24.50 0.78
CA GLY A 24 -11.88 -24.98 2.10
C GLY A 24 -11.46 -24.18 3.33
N GLN A 25 -10.63 -23.13 3.20
CA GLN A 25 -10.36 -22.24 4.33
C GLN A 25 -11.46 -21.17 4.43
N PRO A 26 -12.04 -20.91 5.62
CA PRO A 26 -12.95 -19.78 5.78
C PRO A 26 -12.23 -18.51 5.33
N PRO A 27 -12.91 -17.57 4.64
CA PRO A 27 -12.30 -16.34 4.20
C PRO A 27 -11.66 -15.67 5.41
N SER A 28 -10.36 -15.38 5.30
CA SER A 28 -9.57 -14.77 6.38
C SER A 28 -10.30 -13.53 6.90
N ASP A 29 -10.33 -13.34 8.23
CA ASP A 29 -10.98 -12.19 8.85
C ASP A 29 -10.48 -10.90 8.16
N PRO A 30 -11.36 -10.07 7.57
CA PRO A 30 -10.97 -8.82 6.91
C PRO A 30 -10.11 -7.92 7.81
N VAL A 31 -10.31 -7.97 9.14
CA VAL A 31 -9.43 -7.26 10.09
C VAL A 31 -8.03 -7.85 10.09
N GLN A 32 -7.88 -9.16 10.17
CA GLN A 32 -6.58 -9.83 10.15
C GLN A 32 -5.85 -9.60 8.83
N MET A 33 -6.55 -9.73 7.70
CA MET A 33 -5.99 -9.42 6.38
C MET A 33 -5.51 -7.96 6.30
N GLY A 34 -6.36 -7.02 6.70
CA GLY A 34 -6.00 -5.60 6.71
C GLY A 34 -4.79 -5.33 7.59
N MET A 35 -4.74 -5.93 8.79
CA MET A 35 -3.59 -5.80 9.69
C MET A 35 -2.30 -6.32 9.06
N GLU A 36 -2.33 -7.49 8.44
CA GLU A 36 -1.15 -8.14 7.86
C GLU A 36 -0.63 -7.36 6.65
N GLU A 37 -1.50 -7.12 5.67
CA GLU A 37 -1.16 -6.39 4.43
C GLU A 37 -0.67 -4.98 4.77
N GLY A 38 -1.40 -4.27 5.64
CA GLY A 38 -1.01 -2.96 6.10
C GLY A 38 0.38 -2.98 6.73
N TYR A 39 0.64 -3.90 7.67
CA TYR A 39 1.91 -3.96 8.38
C TYR A 39 3.10 -4.21 7.44
N TYR A 40 2.99 -5.16 6.52
CA TYR A 40 4.07 -5.47 5.58
C TYR A 40 4.31 -4.35 4.57
N GLU A 41 3.25 -3.75 4.02
CA GLU A 41 3.39 -2.61 3.12
C GLU A 41 3.99 -1.41 3.85
N GLY A 42 3.57 -1.15 5.09
CA GLY A 42 4.17 -0.14 5.95
C GLY A 42 5.66 -0.37 6.16
N ILE A 43 6.07 -1.59 6.54
CA ILE A 43 7.48 -1.93 6.70
C ILE A 43 8.26 -1.65 5.42
N ARG A 44 7.78 -2.11 4.27
CA ARG A 44 8.43 -1.91 2.96
C ARG A 44 8.62 -0.42 2.68
N SER A 45 7.55 0.36 2.78
CA SER A 45 7.59 1.81 2.58
C SER A 45 8.56 2.51 3.53
N GLY A 46 8.54 2.15 4.82
CA GLY A 46 9.42 2.76 5.80
C GLY A 46 10.89 2.43 5.52
N LEU A 47 11.21 1.17 5.18
CA LEU A 47 12.57 0.76 4.79
C LEU A 47 13.09 1.54 3.57
N GLU A 48 12.24 1.75 2.57
CA GLU A 48 12.58 2.55 1.40
C GLU A 48 12.80 4.03 1.74
N ASP A 49 12.02 4.58 2.67
CA ASP A 49 12.12 5.98 3.11
C ASP A 49 13.24 6.25 4.12
N ARG A 50 13.83 5.23 4.75
CA ARG A 50 15.04 5.39 5.60
C ARG A 50 16.15 6.16 4.89
N HIS A 51 16.24 5.98 3.58
CA HIS A 51 17.22 6.63 2.74
C HIS A 51 16.69 7.94 2.18
N ASN A 52 16.54 8.94 3.06
CA ASN A 52 16.12 10.29 2.71
C ASN A 52 14.74 10.30 2.00
N PHE A 53 13.74 9.66 2.60
CA PHE A 53 12.34 9.67 2.14
C PHE A 53 12.20 9.34 0.65
N ARG A 54 12.91 8.32 0.16
CA ARG A 54 13.02 8.01 -1.28
C ARG A 54 11.67 7.73 -1.93
N ILE A 55 10.86 6.85 -1.35
CA ILE A 55 9.57 6.48 -1.95
C ILE A 55 8.60 7.66 -1.79
N SER A 56 8.60 8.35 -0.65
CA SER A 56 7.79 9.53 -0.44
C SER A 56 8.12 10.67 -1.42
N ARG A 57 9.41 10.93 -1.71
CA ARG A 57 9.82 11.88 -2.76
C ARG A 57 9.35 11.47 -4.16
N ALA A 58 9.30 10.18 -4.45
CA ALA A 58 8.90 9.69 -5.77
C ALA A 58 7.39 9.81 -6.00
N TRP A 59 6.60 9.57 -4.96
CA TRP A 59 5.14 9.47 -5.07
C TRP A 59 4.37 10.69 -4.57
N GLN A 60 5.03 11.57 -3.82
CA GLN A 60 4.40 12.75 -3.25
C GLN A 60 4.94 14.01 -3.92
N GLN A 61 4.05 14.93 -4.26
CA GLN A 61 4.40 16.30 -4.64
C GLN A 61 4.71 17.16 -3.39
N MET A 62 5.26 16.54 -2.35
CA MET A 62 5.58 17.22 -1.09
C MET A 62 6.97 17.86 -1.20
N PRO A 63 7.13 19.16 -0.85
CA PRO A 63 8.42 19.80 -0.80
C PRO A 63 9.40 19.05 0.11
N ARG A 64 10.69 19.01 -0.25
CA ARG A 64 11.72 18.35 0.58
C ARG A 64 11.79 18.91 2.01
N SER A 65 11.51 20.20 2.17
CA SER A 65 11.46 20.86 3.49
C SER A 65 10.36 20.32 4.41
N GLN A 66 9.37 19.63 3.84
CA GLN A 66 8.28 18.98 4.57
C GLN A 66 8.52 17.47 4.75
N LEU A 67 9.69 16.92 4.40
CA LEU A 67 9.99 15.51 4.63
C LEU A 67 10.88 15.36 5.87
N SER A 68 10.25 15.13 7.03
CA SER A 68 10.92 14.97 8.32
C SER A 68 10.40 13.75 9.09
N LEU A 69 11.18 13.26 10.05
CA LEU A 69 10.72 12.24 11.01
C LEU A 69 9.61 12.76 11.93
N ASP A 70 9.53 14.08 12.08
CA ASP A 70 8.54 14.75 12.94
C ASP A 70 7.13 14.65 12.35
N ASN A 71 7.01 14.68 11.02
CA ASN A 71 5.74 14.60 10.30
C ASN A 71 5.57 13.29 9.51
N LYS A 72 6.19 12.21 10.02
CA LYS A 72 6.11 10.86 9.44
C LYS A 72 4.67 10.35 9.27
N LYS A 73 3.71 10.86 10.05
CA LYS A 73 2.29 10.49 9.93
C LYS A 73 1.67 11.08 8.66
N GLU A 74 1.95 12.36 8.39
CA GLU A 74 1.54 13.04 7.16
C GLU A 74 2.19 12.39 5.94
N ILE A 75 3.49 12.06 6.04
CA ILE A 75 4.23 11.38 4.97
C ILE A 75 3.65 9.98 4.68
N ALA A 76 3.22 9.24 5.70
CA ALA A 76 2.64 7.92 5.48
C ALA A 76 1.29 7.97 4.74
N ARG A 77 0.54 9.07 4.83
CA ARG A 77 -0.86 9.16 4.36
C ARG A 77 -1.02 8.94 2.86
N PRO A 78 -0.24 9.58 1.96
CA PRO A 78 -0.28 9.26 0.54
C PRO A 78 0.12 7.82 0.23
N LEU A 79 1.10 7.27 0.95
CA LEU A 79 1.55 5.89 0.76
C LEU A 79 0.47 4.87 1.14
N ILE A 80 -0.26 5.14 2.22
CA ILE A 80 -1.44 4.37 2.64
C ILE A 80 -2.47 4.35 1.51
N ASN A 81 -2.78 5.50 0.92
CA ASN A 81 -3.76 5.59 -0.16
C ASN A 81 -3.34 4.78 -1.40
N ILE A 82 -2.06 4.84 -1.77
CA ILE A 82 -1.50 4.03 -2.86
C ILE A 82 -1.62 2.54 -2.55
N GLY A 83 -1.27 2.13 -1.32
CA GLY A 83 -1.39 0.74 -0.87
C GLY A 83 -2.84 0.25 -0.87
N LEU A 84 -3.79 1.04 -0.37
CA LEU A 84 -5.22 0.72 -0.44
C LEU A 84 -5.70 0.57 -1.88
N LEU A 85 -5.26 1.44 -2.79
CA LEU A 85 -5.60 1.32 -4.21
C LEU A 85 -5.04 0.04 -4.84
N ARG A 86 -3.82 -0.36 -4.45
CA ARG A 86 -3.22 -1.64 -4.85
C ARG A 86 -4.05 -2.82 -4.33
N GLN A 87 -4.49 -2.80 -3.07
CA GLN A 87 -5.34 -3.86 -2.51
C GLN A 87 -6.69 -3.93 -3.24
N VAL A 88 -7.26 -2.78 -3.62
CA VAL A 88 -8.45 -2.74 -4.47
C VAL A 88 -8.18 -3.34 -5.85
N TYR A 89 -7.06 -3.00 -6.49
CA TYR A 89 -6.68 -3.57 -7.78
C TYR A 89 -6.59 -5.10 -7.73
N LEU A 90 -5.98 -5.65 -6.67
CA LEU A 90 -5.84 -7.10 -6.46
C LEU A 90 -7.17 -7.83 -6.26
N PHE A 91 -8.24 -7.12 -5.91
CA PHE A 91 -9.58 -7.68 -5.81
C PHE A 91 -10.20 -7.98 -7.20
N PHE A 92 -9.75 -7.28 -8.25
CA PHE A 92 -10.26 -7.48 -9.60
C PHE A 92 -9.50 -8.59 -10.32
N SER A 93 -10.23 -9.39 -11.11
CA SER A 93 -9.64 -10.49 -11.89
C SER A 93 -8.78 -10.03 -13.06
N SER A 94 -8.83 -8.75 -13.44
CA SER A 94 -8.01 -8.17 -14.51
C SER A 94 -7.89 -6.65 -14.37
N GLY A 95 -6.85 -6.09 -14.98
CA GLY A 95 -6.67 -4.64 -15.06
C GLY A 95 -7.81 -3.93 -15.79
N GLU A 96 -8.35 -4.53 -16.85
CA GLU A 96 -9.49 -3.97 -17.60
C GLU A 96 -10.72 -3.79 -16.71
N LYS A 97 -11.06 -4.79 -15.87
CA LYS A 97 -12.18 -4.68 -14.94
C LYS A 97 -11.96 -3.63 -13.87
N PHE A 98 -10.72 -3.52 -13.36
CA PHE A 98 -10.35 -2.44 -12.44
C PHE A 98 -10.51 -1.06 -13.10
N TYR A 99 -10.01 -0.87 -14.33
CA TYR A 99 -10.16 0.40 -15.03
C TYR A 99 -11.62 0.72 -15.36
N ALA A 100 -12.41 -0.26 -15.80
CA ALA A 100 -13.84 -0.09 -16.01
C ALA A 100 -14.56 0.36 -14.73
N TYR A 101 -14.19 -0.23 -13.58
CA TYR A 101 -14.71 0.18 -12.28
C TYR A 101 -14.33 1.64 -11.94
N LEU A 102 -13.07 2.04 -12.14
CA LEU A 102 -12.65 3.43 -11.92
C LEU A 102 -13.36 4.42 -12.85
N HIS A 103 -13.58 4.05 -14.11
CA HIS A 103 -14.30 4.87 -15.08
C HIS A 103 -15.78 5.02 -14.73
N ALA A 104 -16.39 4.00 -14.12
CA ALA A 104 -17.77 4.05 -13.65
C ALA A 104 -17.94 4.90 -12.37
N HIS A 105 -16.85 5.16 -11.63
CA HIS A 105 -16.86 5.88 -10.35
C HIS A 105 -15.79 6.99 -10.28
N PRO A 106 -15.83 7.98 -11.20
CA PRO A 106 -14.79 9.01 -11.31
C PRO A 106 -14.65 9.91 -10.07
N GLU A 107 -15.68 9.98 -9.22
CA GLU A 107 -15.74 10.76 -8.00
C GLU A 107 -15.11 10.06 -6.78
N MET A 108 -14.88 8.75 -6.84
CA MET A 108 -14.37 8.00 -5.68
C MET A 108 -12.86 8.13 -5.55
N ASN A 109 -12.40 8.52 -4.36
CA ASN A 109 -11.00 8.42 -3.99
C ASN A 109 -10.62 6.98 -3.57
N ALA A 110 -9.31 6.71 -3.44
CA ALA A 110 -8.79 5.38 -3.09
C ALA A 110 -9.37 4.82 -1.79
N VAL A 111 -9.58 5.66 -0.78
CA VAL A 111 -10.15 5.24 0.51
C VAL A 111 -11.61 4.83 0.36
N GLN A 112 -12.40 5.60 -0.39
CA GLN A 112 -13.82 5.29 -0.66
C GLN A 112 -13.95 4.00 -1.47
N ALA A 113 -13.14 3.82 -2.52
CA ALA A 113 -13.11 2.59 -3.29
C ALA A 113 -12.74 1.37 -2.42
N ALA A 114 -11.71 1.51 -1.58
CA ALA A 114 -11.29 0.45 -0.66
C ALA A 114 -12.37 0.13 0.39
N GLN A 115 -13.03 1.14 0.96
CA GLN A 115 -14.12 0.91 1.92
C GLN A 115 -15.30 0.17 1.29
N ARG A 116 -15.63 0.48 0.03
CA ARG A 116 -16.72 -0.16 -0.71
C ARG A 116 -16.41 -1.60 -1.11
N ILE A 117 -15.17 -1.89 -1.53
CA ILE A 117 -14.78 -3.19 -2.06
C ILE A 117 -14.24 -4.12 -0.98
N LEU A 118 -13.34 -3.63 -0.13
CA LEU A 118 -12.63 -4.41 0.89
C LEU A 118 -13.30 -4.32 2.27
N GLY A 119 -14.22 -3.36 2.44
CA GLY A 119 -14.95 -3.15 3.69
C GLY A 119 -14.24 -2.20 4.67
N GLN A 120 -15.03 -1.46 5.45
CA GLN A 120 -14.52 -0.47 6.40
C GLN A 120 -13.60 -1.06 7.48
N ARG A 121 -13.89 -2.30 7.93
CA ARG A 121 -13.08 -3.00 8.95
C ARG A 121 -11.68 -3.30 8.44
N PHE A 122 -11.55 -3.77 7.19
CA PHE A 122 -10.27 -3.97 6.52
C PHE A 122 -9.50 -2.67 6.44
N VAL A 123 -10.12 -1.60 5.92
CA VAL A 123 -9.44 -0.31 5.71
C VAL A 123 -8.89 0.25 7.01
N ARG A 124 -9.67 0.25 8.10
CA ARG A 124 -9.20 0.73 9.41
C ARG A 124 -8.02 -0.09 9.95
N ALA A 125 -8.09 -1.41 9.81
CA ALA A 125 -7.00 -2.31 10.21
C ALA A 125 -5.73 -2.06 9.39
N TYR A 126 -5.90 -1.90 8.07
CA TYR A 126 -4.83 -1.60 7.13
C TYR A 126 -4.13 -0.29 7.45
N GLU A 127 -4.86 0.83 7.57
CA GLU A 127 -4.27 2.14 7.86
C GLU A 127 -3.45 2.11 9.15
N LYS A 128 -4.03 1.54 10.21
CA LYS A 128 -3.38 1.46 11.54
C LYS A 128 -2.11 0.61 11.50
N SER A 129 -2.17 -0.56 10.87
CA SER A 129 -1.01 -1.45 10.78
C SER A 129 0.05 -0.93 9.83
N PHE A 130 -0.33 -0.28 8.73
CA PHE A 130 0.59 0.39 7.83
C PHE A 130 1.39 1.45 8.56
N GLN A 131 0.72 2.34 9.28
CA GLN A 131 1.39 3.38 10.03
C GLN A 131 2.37 2.79 11.06
N LYS A 132 1.94 1.74 11.79
CA LYS A 132 2.81 1.03 12.72
C LYS A 132 4.03 0.40 12.03
N GLY A 133 3.85 -0.24 10.89
CA GLY A 133 4.94 -0.86 10.12
C GLY A 133 5.93 0.18 9.58
N TYR A 134 5.39 1.27 9.03
CA TYR A 134 6.15 2.39 8.47
C TYR A 134 7.02 3.07 9.53
N GLU A 135 6.42 3.48 10.65
CA GLU A 135 7.15 4.14 11.74
C GLU A 135 8.26 3.24 12.29
N LYS A 136 7.95 1.94 12.52
CA LYS A 136 8.91 0.98 13.06
C LYS A 136 10.11 0.75 12.15
N SER A 137 9.90 0.66 10.84
CA SER A 137 11.00 0.38 9.91
C SER A 137 11.77 1.64 9.56
N LEU A 138 11.11 2.80 9.43
CA LEU A 138 11.73 4.08 9.11
C LEU A 138 12.80 4.50 10.13
N THR A 139 12.56 4.28 11.41
CA THR A 139 13.49 4.67 12.48
C THR A 139 14.27 3.49 13.06
N ALA A 140 14.24 2.32 12.41
CA ALA A 140 14.92 1.13 12.92
C ALA A 140 16.45 1.30 12.89
N PRO A 141 17.16 0.87 13.95
CA PRO A 141 18.60 0.62 13.90
C PRO A 141 18.95 -0.34 12.74
N PRO A 142 20.19 -0.28 12.21
CA PRO A 142 20.60 -1.07 11.05
C PRO A 142 20.29 -2.57 11.15
N GLU A 143 20.58 -3.19 12.29
CA GLU A 143 20.33 -4.62 12.53
C GLU A 143 18.84 -4.96 12.44
N LYS A 144 17.97 -4.18 13.10
CA LYS A 144 16.51 -4.37 13.05
C LYS A 144 15.96 -4.12 11.65
N ALA A 145 16.51 -3.15 10.92
CA ALA A 145 16.12 -2.90 9.54
C ALA A 145 16.47 -4.08 8.61
N ALA A 146 17.63 -4.71 8.82
CA ALA A 146 17.99 -5.94 8.12
C ALA A 146 17.02 -7.08 8.46
N SER A 147 16.62 -7.23 9.72
CA SER A 147 15.58 -8.21 10.11
C SER A 147 14.24 -7.95 9.42
N TYR A 148 13.80 -6.69 9.33
CA TYR A 148 12.59 -6.34 8.58
C TYR A 148 12.71 -6.62 7.08
N ALA A 149 13.88 -6.37 6.48
CA ALA A 149 14.12 -6.71 5.09
C ALA A 149 14.10 -8.24 4.85
N ALA A 150 14.64 -9.02 5.78
CA ALA A 150 14.56 -10.49 5.75
C ALA A 150 13.12 -10.99 5.88
N LEU A 151 12.34 -10.39 6.80
CA LEU A 151 10.92 -10.68 6.98
C LEU A 151 10.12 -10.45 5.68
N LEU A 152 10.35 -9.34 4.97
CA LEU A 152 9.70 -9.07 3.68
C LEU A 152 10.10 -10.06 2.58
N LYS A 153 11.36 -10.54 2.58
CA LYS A 153 11.81 -11.58 1.66
C LYS A 153 11.12 -12.91 1.93
N ALA A 154 10.90 -13.26 3.19
CA ALA A 154 10.18 -14.48 3.57
C ALA A 154 8.71 -14.45 3.14
N LYS A 155 8.02 -13.29 3.24
CA LYS A 155 6.63 -13.14 2.81
C LYS A 155 6.41 -13.24 1.30
N LYS A 156 7.45 -13.00 0.49
CA LYS A 156 7.41 -13.12 -0.98
C LYS A 156 7.61 -14.55 -1.49
N ARG A 157 8.10 -15.45 -0.63
CA ARG A 157 8.25 -16.89 -0.93
C ARG A 157 6.96 -17.61 -0.56
#